data_AF-A0A0Q5V6P9-F1
#
_entry.id   AF-A0A0Q5V6P9-F1
#
_cell.length_a   1.000
_cell.length_b   1.000
_cell.length_c   1.000
_cell.angle_alpha   90.00
_cell.angle_beta   90.00
_cell.angle_gamma   90.00
#
_symmetry.space_group_name_H-M   'P 1'
#
loop_
_entity.id
_entity.type
_entity.pdbx_description
1 polymer ?
#
loop_
_entity_poly.entity_id
_entity_poly.type
_entity_poly.pdbx_seq_one_letter_code
_entity_poly.pdbx_strand_id
1 'polypeptide(L)'
;MPTEAEMNSPDWHPAEEMPQGPIPTGVEFRAMRAVLGLSLPELAQRTRLRVHRLAAIENRAAPHADIDEQVLHVVLMKSGVRWHPDLARQLQVAAADTGLQDLEQLLDHTGSSHLADLDEMAGTDVHLRAGPDHVWLGGPGVDVVMTFPFDIEDFWDVVEDIAAGPAPSLPPPGVPVPDPDDDDEDDDGVSLPELERVIEAQVGLPVGPLVDVLGGGWRRGADVLEAEGGLLSRTWFVSGEPAQLLLGVDQSSFALARPEGRWEDHRPVLHPVDQHVLDLTDLLVRPAEVAAVAAALVGASRAAVRWCVLCRRQRSAWHMDGDECHDCMSEHRGTVF
;
A
#
# COMPACT_ATOMS: atom_id res chain seq x y z
N MET A 1 1.26 -36.84 -14.01
CA MET A 1 0.50 -36.97 -12.75
C MET A 1 0.15 -38.44 -12.60
N PRO A 2 0.43 -39.06 -11.44
CA PRO A 2 0.09 -40.46 -11.22
C PRO A 2 -1.42 -40.65 -11.28
N THR A 3 -1.83 -41.80 -11.79
CA THR A 3 -3.21 -42.24 -11.90
C THR A 3 -3.78 -42.57 -10.52
N GLU A 4 -5.11 -42.57 -10.40
CA GLU A 4 -5.80 -42.96 -9.17
C GLU A 4 -5.47 -44.40 -8.73
N ALA A 5 -5.14 -45.27 -9.68
CA ALA A 5 -4.69 -46.63 -9.38
C ALA A 5 -3.28 -46.65 -8.77
N GLU A 6 -2.38 -45.78 -9.22
CA GLU A 6 -1.02 -45.64 -8.69
C GLU A 6 -1.03 -45.02 -7.29
N MET A 7 -1.84 -43.98 -7.06
CA MET A 7 -1.98 -43.35 -5.72
C MET A 7 -2.56 -44.27 -4.65
N ASN A 8 -3.27 -45.33 -5.05
CA ASN A 8 -3.85 -46.32 -4.15
C ASN A 8 -2.99 -47.59 -4.02
N SER A 9 -1.83 -47.65 -4.66
CA SER A 9 -0.89 -48.78 -4.53
C SER A 9 -0.28 -48.81 -3.11
N PRO A 10 -0.13 -49.99 -2.48
CA PRO A 10 0.54 -50.12 -1.19
C PRO A 10 2.02 -49.71 -1.22
N ASP A 11 2.63 -49.69 -2.41
CA ASP A 11 4.00 -49.27 -2.63
C ASP A 11 4.12 -47.77 -2.95
N TRP A 12 2.99 -47.04 -3.04
CA TRP A 12 3.00 -45.61 -3.34
C TRP A 12 3.34 -44.79 -2.09
N HIS A 13 4.53 -44.18 -2.11
CA HIS A 13 4.96 -43.22 -1.12
C HIS A 13 4.86 -41.80 -1.68
N PRO A 14 3.93 -40.95 -1.20
CA PRO A 14 3.75 -39.58 -1.71
C PRO A 14 5.03 -38.74 -1.64
N ALA A 15 5.92 -39.05 -0.70
CA ALA A 15 7.21 -38.40 -0.55
C ALA A 15 8.22 -38.81 -1.63
N GLU A 16 8.17 -40.03 -2.15
CA GLU A 16 9.16 -40.52 -3.14
C GLU A 16 8.73 -40.24 -4.59
N GLU A 17 7.43 -40.14 -4.87
CA GLU A 17 6.92 -40.10 -6.25
C GLU A 17 6.29 -38.76 -6.69
N MET A 18 6.17 -37.77 -5.81
CA MET A 18 5.83 -36.40 -6.23
C MET A 18 7.10 -35.60 -6.49
N PRO A 19 7.15 -34.75 -7.54
CA PRO A 19 8.29 -33.89 -7.77
C PRO A 19 8.51 -33.03 -6.53
N GLN A 20 9.62 -33.31 -5.85
CA GLN A 20 10.04 -32.59 -4.66
C GLN A 20 10.50 -31.21 -5.09
N GLY A 21 9.59 -30.24 -5.00
CA GLY A 21 9.99 -28.84 -5.04
C GLY A 21 10.83 -28.51 -3.81
N PRO A 22 11.64 -27.43 -3.85
CA PRO A 22 12.39 -26.98 -2.69
C PRO A 22 11.44 -26.76 -1.50
N ILE A 23 11.92 -27.11 -0.30
CA ILE A 23 11.20 -26.90 0.96
C ILE A 23 10.88 -25.40 1.07
N PRO A 24 9.60 -24.97 1.11
CA PRO A 24 9.26 -23.57 1.27
C PRO A 24 9.92 -22.98 2.51
N THR A 25 10.55 -21.84 2.32
CA THR A 25 11.14 -21.00 3.34
C THR A 25 10.07 -20.51 4.33
N GLY A 26 10.50 -20.05 5.50
CA GLY A 26 9.57 -19.47 6.49
C GLY A 26 8.72 -18.30 5.98
N VAL A 27 9.25 -17.53 5.02
CA VAL A 27 8.56 -16.40 4.38
C VAL A 27 7.47 -16.92 3.43
N GLU A 28 7.81 -17.88 2.56
CA GLU A 28 6.83 -18.52 1.67
C GLU A 28 5.71 -19.18 2.47
N PHE A 29 6.05 -19.86 3.56
CA PHE A 29 5.07 -20.47 4.46
C PHE A 29 4.12 -19.44 5.09
N ARG A 30 4.63 -18.28 5.51
CA ARG A 30 3.83 -17.17 6.05
C ARG A 30 2.89 -16.61 4.98
N ALA A 31 3.39 -16.37 3.77
CA ALA A 31 2.59 -15.88 2.65
C ALA A 31 1.46 -16.85 2.30
N MET A 32 1.76 -18.15 2.21
CA MET A 32 0.77 -19.20 1.96
C MET A 32 -0.31 -19.23 3.05
N ARG A 33 0.06 -19.10 4.34
CA ARG A 33 -0.92 -19.04 5.43
C ARG A 33 -1.84 -17.82 5.28
N ALA A 34 -1.29 -16.66 4.95
CA ALA A 34 -2.04 -15.42 4.77
C ALA A 34 -3.04 -15.53 3.60
N VAL A 35 -2.62 -16.08 2.46
CA VAL A 35 -3.48 -16.32 1.29
C VAL A 35 -4.66 -17.23 1.63
N LEU A 36 -4.45 -18.22 2.50
CA LEU A 36 -5.51 -19.14 2.95
C LEU A 36 -6.42 -18.53 4.03
N GLY A 37 -6.15 -17.31 4.50
CA GLY A 37 -6.90 -16.66 5.57
C GLY A 37 -6.81 -17.41 6.90
N LEU A 38 -5.74 -18.15 7.15
CA LEU A 38 -5.58 -18.95 8.36
C LEU A 38 -4.78 -18.19 9.43
N SER A 39 -5.29 -18.14 10.66
CA SER A 39 -4.49 -17.72 11.80
C SER A 39 -3.52 -18.84 12.23
N LEU A 40 -2.43 -18.48 12.93
CA LEU A 40 -1.50 -19.47 13.49
C LEU A 40 -2.19 -20.49 14.43
N PRO A 41 -3.14 -20.10 15.31
CA PRO A 41 -3.93 -21.06 16.11
C PRO A 41 -4.77 -22.03 15.26
N GLU A 42 -5.42 -21.55 14.20
CA GLU A 42 -6.22 -22.40 13.31
C GLU A 42 -5.33 -23.37 12.54
N LEU A 43 -4.20 -22.90 12.05
CA LEU A 43 -3.22 -23.75 11.37
C LEU A 43 -2.63 -24.78 12.34
N ALA A 44 -2.33 -24.40 13.58
CA ALA A 44 -1.89 -25.31 14.65
C ALA A 44 -2.93 -26.41 14.92
N GLN A 45 -4.21 -26.03 15.02
CA GLN A 45 -5.31 -26.96 15.24
C GLN A 45 -5.44 -27.95 14.08
N ARG A 46 -5.40 -27.46 12.83
CA ARG A 46 -5.49 -28.31 11.63
C ARG A 46 -4.34 -29.29 11.56
N THR A 47 -3.12 -28.81 11.78
CA THR A 47 -1.89 -29.59 11.59
C THR A 47 -1.56 -30.49 12.78
N ARG A 48 -2.14 -30.20 13.96
CA ARG A 48 -1.80 -30.76 15.27
C ARG A 48 -0.39 -30.41 15.75
N LEU A 49 0.15 -29.30 15.23
CA LEU A 49 1.41 -28.72 15.70
C LEU A 49 1.13 -27.67 16.79
N ARG A 50 2.14 -27.39 17.62
CA ARG A 50 2.03 -26.30 18.60
C ARG A 50 2.22 -24.95 17.91
N VAL A 51 1.46 -23.94 18.31
CA VAL A 51 1.50 -22.58 17.74
C VAL A 51 2.93 -22.02 17.69
N HIS A 52 3.71 -22.15 18.77
CA HIS A 52 5.10 -21.66 18.79
C HIS A 52 6.02 -22.37 17.79
N ARG A 53 5.73 -23.62 17.43
CA ARG A 53 6.52 -24.36 16.43
C ARG A 53 6.24 -23.83 15.02
N LEU A 54 4.98 -23.53 14.72
CA LEU A 54 4.60 -22.87 13.46
C LEU A 54 5.16 -21.44 13.38
N ALA A 55 5.09 -20.70 14.48
CA ALA A 55 5.72 -19.37 14.56
C ALA A 55 7.24 -19.43 14.38
N ALA A 56 7.91 -20.47 14.90
CA ALA A 56 9.34 -20.66 14.68
C ALA A 56 9.69 -20.98 13.23
N ILE A 57 8.83 -21.74 12.52
CA ILE A 57 8.95 -21.99 11.08
C ILE A 57 8.80 -20.67 10.30
N GLU A 58 7.78 -19.86 10.60
CA GLU A 58 7.53 -18.57 9.93
C GLU A 58 8.63 -17.51 10.16
N ASN A 59 9.36 -17.61 11.26
CA ASN A 59 10.40 -16.65 11.63
C ASN A 59 11.83 -17.18 11.42
N ARG A 60 11.98 -18.34 10.76
CA ARG A 60 13.27 -19.06 10.61
C ARG A 60 14.03 -19.25 11.94
N ALA A 61 13.31 -19.28 13.06
CA ALA A 61 13.90 -19.47 14.38
C ALA A 61 14.11 -20.96 14.70
N ALA A 62 13.55 -21.86 13.88
CA ALA A 62 13.89 -23.27 13.87
C ALA A 62 15.03 -23.50 12.86
N PRO A 63 16.12 -24.19 13.26
CA PRO A 63 17.13 -24.66 12.31
C PRO A 63 16.47 -25.43 11.16
N HIS A 64 16.94 -25.26 9.92
CA HIS A 64 16.42 -26.03 8.77
C HIS A 64 16.46 -27.55 9.00
N ALA A 65 17.42 -28.03 9.81
CA ALA A 65 17.52 -29.43 10.21
C ALA A 65 16.39 -29.92 11.14
N ASP A 66 15.66 -29.02 11.80
CA ASP A 66 14.57 -29.35 12.75
C ASP A 66 13.16 -29.24 12.12
N ILE A 67 13.08 -28.71 10.90
CA ILE A 67 11.86 -28.71 10.10
C ILE A 67 11.90 -29.99 9.26
N ASP A 68 11.50 -31.08 9.90
CA ASP A 68 11.29 -32.36 9.24
C ASP A 68 10.36 -32.16 8.03
N GLU A 69 10.81 -32.60 6.86
CA GLU A 69 10.07 -32.57 5.60
C GLU A 69 8.65 -33.17 5.75
N GLN A 70 8.51 -34.19 6.61
CA GLN A 70 7.23 -34.79 6.95
C GLN A 70 6.30 -33.81 7.69
N VAL A 71 6.85 -32.95 8.54
CA VAL A 71 6.08 -31.92 9.25
C VAL A 71 5.52 -30.91 8.26
N LEU A 72 6.35 -30.45 7.31
CA LEU A 72 5.92 -29.49 6.30
C LEU A 72 4.86 -30.09 5.37
N HIS A 73 5.06 -31.34 4.92
CA HIS A 73 4.09 -32.07 4.12
C HIS A 73 2.75 -32.19 4.84
N VAL A 74 2.77 -32.55 6.14
CA VAL A 74 1.56 -32.62 6.96
C VAL A 74 0.87 -31.25 7.09
N VAL A 75 1.64 -30.16 7.15
CA VAL A 75 1.04 -28.82 7.17
C VAL A 75 0.33 -28.52 5.85
N LEU A 76 1.01 -28.69 4.73
CA LEU A 76 0.47 -28.40 3.40
C LEU A 76 -0.78 -29.23 3.10
N MET A 77 -0.72 -30.53 3.36
CA MET A 77 -1.87 -31.43 3.20
C MET A 77 -3.08 -31.01 4.04
N LYS A 78 -2.85 -30.67 5.32
CA LYS A 78 -3.95 -30.37 6.25
C LYS A 78 -4.44 -28.93 6.19
N SER A 79 -3.66 -28.02 5.60
CA SER A 79 -4.14 -26.68 5.25
C SER A 79 -5.00 -26.68 3.98
N GLY A 80 -5.08 -27.81 3.26
CA GLY A 80 -5.80 -27.95 2.00
C GLY A 80 -5.00 -27.44 0.80
N VAL A 81 -3.71 -27.17 0.98
CA VAL A 81 -2.81 -26.78 -0.10
C VAL A 81 -2.34 -28.04 -0.81
N ARG A 82 -2.85 -28.25 -2.02
CA ARG A 82 -2.22 -29.20 -2.94
C ARG A 82 -0.94 -28.55 -3.43
N TRP A 83 0.21 -29.06 -2.96
CA TRP A 83 1.50 -28.73 -3.58
C TRP A 83 1.47 -29.25 -5.00
N HIS A 84 1.10 -28.39 -5.93
CA HIS A 84 1.12 -28.71 -7.34
C HIS A 84 2.49 -28.25 -7.85
N PRO A 85 3.24 -29.08 -8.60
CA PRO A 85 4.34 -28.58 -9.42
C PRO A 85 3.87 -27.48 -10.39
N ASP A 86 2.55 -27.33 -10.58
CA ASP A 86 1.96 -26.21 -11.30
C ASP A 86 2.04 -24.88 -10.57
N LEU A 87 2.26 -24.81 -9.25
CA LEU A 87 2.51 -23.52 -8.57
C LEU A 87 3.90 -23.00 -8.96
N ALA A 88 4.91 -23.88 -8.98
CA ALA A 88 6.22 -23.56 -9.53
C ALA A 88 6.17 -23.28 -11.04
N ARG A 89 5.32 -23.98 -11.81
CA ARG A 89 5.10 -23.71 -13.24
C ARG A 89 4.30 -22.43 -13.50
N GLN A 90 3.34 -22.07 -12.65
CA GLN A 90 2.57 -20.83 -12.75
C GLN A 90 3.43 -19.63 -12.33
N LEU A 91 4.30 -19.82 -11.34
CA LEU A 91 5.36 -18.88 -11.00
C LEU A 91 6.43 -18.81 -12.11
N GLN A 92 6.77 -19.92 -12.77
CA GLN A 92 7.68 -19.94 -13.93
C GLN A 92 7.06 -19.37 -15.21
N VAL A 93 5.75 -19.52 -15.44
CA VAL A 93 5.03 -18.90 -16.57
C VAL A 93 4.89 -17.40 -16.33
N ALA A 94 4.63 -16.99 -15.08
CA ALA A 94 4.74 -15.59 -14.67
C ALA A 94 6.18 -15.06 -14.83
N ALA A 95 7.20 -15.87 -14.52
CA ALA A 95 8.62 -15.54 -14.71
C ALA A 95 9.07 -15.53 -16.19
N ALA A 96 8.46 -16.34 -17.04
CA ALA A 96 8.77 -16.42 -18.47
C ALA A 96 8.18 -15.24 -19.27
N ASP A 97 7.04 -14.69 -18.83
CA ASP A 97 6.50 -13.43 -19.36
C ASP A 97 7.30 -12.20 -18.89
N THR A 98 8.14 -12.34 -17.85
CA THR A 98 9.00 -11.27 -17.30
C THR A 98 10.50 -11.47 -17.58
N GLY A 99 10.90 -12.45 -18.39
CA GLY A 99 12.30 -12.63 -18.80
C GLY A 99 13.26 -13.24 -17.76
N LEU A 100 12.76 -13.67 -16.61
CA LEU A 100 13.55 -14.25 -15.52
C LEU A 100 14.04 -15.67 -15.87
N GLN A 101 15.31 -15.82 -16.24
CA GLN A 101 15.90 -17.13 -16.57
C GLN A 101 16.58 -17.88 -15.42
N ASP A 102 16.75 -17.32 -14.22
CA ASP A 102 17.39 -18.09 -13.13
C ASP A 102 16.85 -17.75 -11.73
N LEU A 103 15.74 -18.41 -11.37
CA LEU A 103 15.13 -18.37 -10.03
C LEU A 103 16.06 -18.94 -8.94
N GLU A 104 17.03 -19.80 -9.31
CA GLU A 104 18.04 -20.35 -8.39
C GLU A 104 19.03 -19.27 -7.91
N GLN A 105 19.33 -18.27 -8.75
CA GLN A 105 20.24 -17.16 -8.41
C GLN A 105 19.58 -16.16 -7.44
N LEU A 106 18.27 -15.94 -7.58
CA LEU A 106 17.51 -15.06 -6.69
C LEU A 106 17.42 -15.64 -5.27
N LEU A 107 17.35 -16.97 -5.14
CA LEU A 107 17.26 -17.65 -3.85
C LEU A 107 18.62 -17.81 -3.16
N ASP A 108 19.73 -17.92 -3.92
CA ASP A 108 21.09 -17.98 -3.36
C ASP A 108 21.55 -16.60 -2.84
N HIS A 109 21.11 -15.49 -3.46
CA HIS A 109 21.48 -14.12 -3.07
C HIS A 109 20.71 -13.52 -1.89
N THR A 110 19.65 -14.17 -1.39
CA THR A 110 18.94 -13.73 -0.16
C THR A 110 19.51 -14.37 1.11
N GLY A 111 20.56 -15.18 0.99
CA GLY A 111 21.35 -15.71 2.11
C GLY A 111 22.26 -14.63 2.70
N SER A 112 22.16 -14.42 4.02
CA SER A 112 22.82 -13.35 4.79
C SER A 112 24.36 -13.32 4.79
N SER A 113 25.04 -14.11 3.96
CA SER A 113 26.50 -14.06 3.79
C SER A 113 26.95 -13.09 2.69
N HIS A 114 26.05 -12.60 1.83
CA HIS A 114 26.39 -11.71 0.70
C HIS A 114 25.90 -10.27 0.84
N LEU A 115 25.28 -9.87 1.97
CA LEU A 115 24.99 -8.44 2.20
C LEU A 115 26.29 -7.60 2.28
N ALA A 116 27.39 -8.20 2.77
CA ALA A 116 28.70 -7.57 2.71
C ALA A 116 29.20 -7.38 1.27
N ASP A 117 28.86 -8.31 0.38
CA ASP A 117 29.20 -8.23 -1.04
C ASP A 117 28.30 -7.20 -1.76
N LEU A 118 27.04 -7.03 -1.35
CA LEU A 118 26.16 -5.98 -1.85
C LEU A 118 26.67 -4.57 -1.46
N ASP A 119 27.19 -4.40 -0.24
CA ASP A 119 27.82 -3.15 0.22
C ASP A 119 29.14 -2.87 -0.54
N GLU A 120 29.89 -3.92 -0.89
CA GLU A 120 31.09 -3.80 -1.74
C GLU A 120 30.75 -3.50 -3.22
N MET A 121 29.64 -4.03 -3.72
CA MET A 121 29.19 -3.88 -5.11
C MET A 121 28.43 -2.58 -5.39
N ALA A 122 27.67 -2.05 -4.41
CA ALA A 122 26.92 -0.80 -4.57
C ALA A 122 27.82 0.45 -4.69
N GLY A 123 29.12 0.30 -4.42
CA GLY A 123 30.10 1.38 -4.47
C GLY A 123 30.06 2.26 -3.22
N THR A 124 31.08 3.12 -3.06
CA THR A 124 31.26 3.92 -1.83
C THR A 124 30.19 5.01 -1.61
N ASP A 125 29.39 5.30 -2.64
CA ASP A 125 28.42 6.39 -2.63
C ASP A 125 27.00 5.94 -2.29
N VAL A 126 26.75 4.62 -2.23
CA VAL A 126 25.46 4.03 -1.86
C VAL A 126 25.62 3.27 -0.55
N HIS A 127 24.76 3.53 0.43
CA HIS A 127 24.72 2.82 1.70
C HIS A 127 23.47 1.95 1.79
N LEU A 128 23.68 0.69 2.19
CA LEU A 128 22.63 -0.31 2.30
C LEU A 128 22.27 -0.60 3.76
N ARG A 129 20.97 -0.66 4.07
CA ARG A 129 20.47 -1.11 5.38
C ARG A 129 19.27 -2.04 5.23
N ALA A 130 19.47 -3.31 5.55
CA ALA A 130 18.42 -4.31 5.51
C ALA A 130 17.52 -4.25 6.76
N GLY A 131 16.20 -4.33 6.53
CA GLY A 131 15.16 -4.61 7.50
C GLY A 131 14.60 -6.04 7.34
N PRO A 132 13.63 -6.45 8.19
CA PRO A 132 13.06 -7.81 8.15
C PRO A 132 12.33 -8.16 6.84
N ASP A 133 11.81 -7.15 6.15
CA ASP A 133 10.93 -7.24 4.98
C ASP A 133 11.23 -6.16 3.94
N HIS A 134 12.33 -5.42 4.08
CA HIS A 134 12.72 -4.36 3.15
C HIS A 134 14.23 -4.12 3.17
N VAL A 135 14.72 -3.36 2.19
CA VAL A 135 16.08 -2.85 2.09
C VAL A 135 16.03 -1.35 1.86
N TRP A 136 16.77 -0.60 2.68
CA TRP A 136 17.03 0.81 2.48
C TRP A 136 18.30 0.99 1.66
N LEU A 137 18.20 1.83 0.64
CA LEU A 137 19.27 2.27 -0.24
C LEU A 137 19.37 3.79 -0.10
N GLY A 138 20.49 4.31 0.38
CA GLY A 138 20.68 5.76 0.48
C GLY A 138 21.95 6.20 -0.23
N GLY A 139 21.92 7.42 -0.78
CA GLY A 139 23.06 8.04 -1.46
C GLY A 139 22.99 9.56 -1.42
N PRO A 140 23.74 10.29 -2.27
CA PRO A 140 23.80 11.75 -2.24
C PRO A 140 22.47 12.42 -2.59
N GLY A 141 21.63 12.63 -1.57
CA GLY A 141 20.36 13.37 -1.66
C GLY A 141 19.14 12.53 -2.02
N VAL A 142 19.25 11.20 -2.01
CA VAL A 142 18.15 10.27 -2.30
C VAL A 142 18.20 9.09 -1.34
N ASP A 143 17.06 8.75 -0.74
CA ASP A 143 16.84 7.53 0.04
C ASP A 143 15.66 6.76 -0.59
N VAL A 144 15.87 5.48 -0.89
CA VAL A 144 14.88 4.57 -1.47
C VAL A 144 14.69 3.36 -0.56
N VAL A 145 13.45 2.91 -0.43
CA VAL A 145 13.08 1.70 0.32
C VAL A 145 12.47 0.70 -0.63
N MET A 146 13.05 -0.49 -0.72
CA MET A 146 12.52 -1.61 -1.50
C MET A 146 11.98 -2.69 -0.56
N THR A 147 10.72 -3.08 -0.71
CA THR A 147 10.09 -4.14 0.09
C THR A 147 10.22 -5.50 -0.59
N PHE A 148 10.51 -6.56 0.17
CA PHE A 148 10.61 -7.91 -0.38
C PHE A 148 9.23 -8.52 -0.73
N PRO A 149 9.16 -9.39 -1.75
CA PRO A 149 10.23 -9.68 -2.71
C PRO A 149 10.34 -8.57 -3.77
N PHE A 150 11.56 -8.18 -4.12
CA PHE A 150 11.84 -7.29 -5.26
C PHE A 150 12.71 -8.03 -6.28
N ASP A 151 12.64 -7.59 -7.53
CA ASP A 151 13.48 -8.10 -8.60
C ASP A 151 14.93 -7.61 -8.44
N ILE A 152 15.90 -8.45 -8.78
CA ILE A 152 17.31 -8.08 -8.63
C ILE A 152 17.76 -7.06 -9.68
N GLU A 153 17.16 -7.04 -10.86
CA GLU A 153 17.38 -6.02 -11.88
C GLU A 153 16.80 -4.68 -11.42
N ASP A 154 15.57 -4.68 -10.87
CA ASP A 154 14.97 -3.47 -10.27
C ASP A 154 15.86 -2.91 -9.14
N PHE A 155 16.48 -3.78 -8.35
CA PHE A 155 17.41 -3.37 -7.31
C PHE A 155 18.66 -2.68 -7.88
N TRP A 156 19.24 -3.23 -8.95
CA TRP A 156 20.41 -2.65 -9.57
C TRP A 156 20.11 -1.34 -10.30
N ASP A 157 18.95 -1.22 -10.96
CA ASP A 157 18.51 0.04 -11.57
C ASP A 157 18.41 1.16 -10.51
N VAL A 158 17.85 0.85 -9.33
CA VAL A 158 17.77 1.82 -8.22
C VAL A 158 19.15 2.16 -7.67
N VAL A 159 20.06 1.18 -7.53
CA VAL A 159 21.44 1.43 -7.10
C VAL A 159 22.18 2.31 -8.11
N GLU A 160 22.04 2.05 -9.41
CA GLU A 160 22.65 2.84 -10.49
C GLU A 160 22.12 4.28 -10.51
N ASP A 161 20.81 4.47 -10.34
CA ASP A 161 20.18 5.79 -10.26
C ASP A 161 20.65 6.59 -9.04
N ILE A 162 20.76 5.95 -7.88
CA ILE A 162 21.26 6.59 -6.66
C ILE A 162 22.75 6.94 -6.81
N ALA A 163 23.55 6.05 -7.38
CA ALA A 163 24.98 6.25 -7.61
C ALA A 163 25.26 7.33 -8.66
N ALA A 164 24.40 7.46 -9.69
CA ALA A 164 24.50 8.50 -10.70
C ALA A 164 24.23 9.91 -10.14
N GLY A 165 23.54 10.01 -9.01
CA GLY A 165 23.14 11.27 -8.39
C GLY A 165 22.10 12.02 -9.22
N PRO A 166 21.62 13.18 -8.76
CA PRO A 166 20.65 13.96 -9.51
C PRO A 166 21.23 14.40 -10.86
N ALA A 167 20.57 14.00 -11.95
CA ALA A 167 20.98 14.35 -13.30
C ALA A 167 21.20 15.87 -13.41
N PRO A 168 22.34 16.33 -13.99
CA PRO A 168 22.57 17.75 -14.17
C PRO A 168 21.47 18.32 -15.06
N SER A 169 20.73 19.30 -14.54
CA SER A 169 19.64 19.96 -15.26
C SER A 169 20.16 20.53 -16.59
N LEU A 170 19.81 19.88 -17.70
CA LEU A 170 20.00 20.45 -19.02
C LEU A 170 19.03 21.63 -19.18
N PRO A 171 19.47 22.77 -19.76
CA PRO A 171 18.55 23.86 -20.06
C PRO A 171 17.54 23.41 -21.12
N PRO A 172 16.26 23.81 -21.00
CA PRO A 172 15.21 23.30 -21.88
C PRO A 172 15.45 23.74 -23.34
N PRO A 173 15.29 22.84 -24.32
CA PRO A 173 15.22 23.23 -25.72
C PRO A 173 13.94 24.02 -25.98
N GLY A 174 14.06 25.07 -26.80
CA GLY A 174 13.05 26.08 -27.04
C GLY A 174 11.63 25.54 -27.24
N VAL A 175 10.73 26.04 -26.39
CA VAL A 175 9.29 25.73 -26.40
C VAL A 175 8.60 26.56 -27.50
N PRO A 176 7.84 25.95 -28.42
CA PRO A 176 6.94 26.68 -29.32
C PRO A 176 5.78 27.28 -28.52
N VAL A 177 5.39 28.51 -28.89
CA VAL A 177 4.26 29.24 -28.30
C VAL A 177 2.95 28.48 -28.56
N PRO A 178 2.09 28.21 -27.54
CA PRO A 178 0.80 27.56 -27.74
C PRO A 178 -0.25 28.50 -28.34
N ASP A 179 -1.12 27.93 -29.17
CA ASP A 179 -2.32 28.56 -29.72
C ASP A 179 -3.35 28.84 -28.60
N PRO A 180 -4.01 30.01 -28.55
CA PRO A 180 -4.86 30.41 -27.43
C PRO A 180 -6.34 29.98 -27.52
N ASP A 181 -6.69 28.94 -28.29
CA ASP A 181 -8.10 28.62 -28.59
C ASP A 181 -8.60 27.22 -28.14
N ASP A 182 -7.84 26.46 -27.34
CA ASP A 182 -8.31 25.20 -26.74
C ASP A 182 -8.74 25.41 -25.27
N ASP A 183 -9.91 26.05 -25.09
CA ASP A 183 -10.68 26.04 -23.84
C ASP A 183 -11.54 24.76 -23.79
N ASP A 184 -10.90 23.60 -23.52
CA ASP A 184 -11.63 22.43 -23.04
C ASP A 184 -11.56 22.43 -21.50
N GLU A 185 -12.75 22.40 -20.90
CA GLU A 185 -13.01 22.49 -19.46
C GLU A 185 -12.21 21.45 -18.65
N ASP A 186 -11.21 21.93 -17.89
CA ASP A 186 -10.46 21.14 -16.91
C ASP A 186 -11.39 20.65 -15.78
N ASP A 187 -11.90 19.42 -15.92
CA ASP A 187 -12.35 18.60 -14.80
C ASP A 187 -11.10 18.02 -14.11
N ASP A 188 -10.47 18.81 -13.24
CA ASP A 188 -9.33 18.44 -12.38
C ASP A 188 -9.67 17.35 -11.33
N GLY A 189 -10.71 16.56 -11.58
CA GLY A 189 -11.01 15.34 -10.87
C GLY A 189 -9.87 14.36 -11.05
N VAL A 190 -8.92 14.38 -10.11
CA VAL A 190 -7.91 13.34 -9.92
C VAL A 190 -8.56 11.99 -10.15
N SER A 191 -8.21 11.35 -11.26
CA SER A 191 -8.79 10.07 -11.64
C SER A 191 -8.57 9.06 -10.51
N LEU A 192 -9.55 8.17 -10.24
CA LEU A 192 -9.40 7.05 -9.28
C LEU A 192 -8.01 6.36 -9.34
N PRO A 193 -7.40 6.15 -10.52
CA PRO A 193 -6.04 5.62 -10.66
C PRO A 193 -4.92 6.42 -9.97
N GLU A 194 -5.06 7.72 -9.74
CA GLU A 194 -4.02 8.53 -9.06
C GLU A 194 -4.17 8.47 -7.54
N LEU A 195 -5.39 8.49 -7.01
CA LEU A 195 -5.64 8.18 -5.60
C LEU A 195 -5.10 6.79 -5.27
N GLU A 196 -5.44 5.82 -6.12
CA GLU A 196 -5.01 4.43 -5.98
C GLU A 196 -3.49 4.33 -5.91
N ARG A 197 -2.80 4.92 -6.90
CA ARG A 197 -1.33 4.95 -6.94
C ARG A 197 -0.71 5.63 -5.73
N VAL A 198 -1.23 6.77 -5.27
CA VAL A 198 -0.62 7.50 -4.15
C VAL A 198 -0.82 6.77 -2.83
N ILE A 199 -2.01 6.22 -2.58
CA ILE A 199 -2.27 5.44 -1.36
C ILE A 199 -1.48 4.13 -1.39
N GLU A 200 -1.46 3.41 -2.50
CA GLU A 200 -0.67 2.17 -2.62
C GLU A 200 0.82 2.44 -2.45
N ALA A 201 1.37 3.49 -3.09
CA ALA A 201 2.78 3.82 -2.99
C ALA A 201 3.18 4.33 -1.59
N GLN A 202 2.33 5.12 -0.92
CA GLN A 202 2.68 5.70 0.38
C GLN A 202 2.46 4.74 1.55
N VAL A 203 1.54 3.80 1.40
CA VAL A 203 1.01 3.01 2.53
C VAL A 203 1.21 1.51 2.34
N GLY A 204 1.45 1.08 1.10
CA GLY A 204 1.48 -0.35 0.76
C GLY A 204 0.12 -1.03 0.94
N LEU A 205 -0.98 -0.26 1.00
CA LEU A 205 -2.33 -0.81 1.15
C LEU A 205 -3.05 -0.89 -0.19
N PRO A 206 -3.73 -2.01 -0.49
CA PRO A 206 -4.68 -2.03 -1.60
C PRO A 206 -5.80 -1.03 -1.32
N VAL A 207 -6.12 -0.21 -2.32
CA VAL A 207 -7.14 0.85 -2.19
C VAL A 207 -8.57 0.29 -2.12
N GLY A 208 -8.78 -0.94 -2.59
CA GLY A 208 -10.07 -1.64 -2.55
C GLY A 208 -10.74 -1.63 -1.17
N PRO A 209 -10.11 -2.19 -0.11
CA PRO A 209 -10.63 -2.12 1.25
C PRO A 209 -10.96 -0.72 1.76
N LEU A 210 -10.19 0.29 1.35
CA LEU A 210 -10.44 1.68 1.77
C LEU A 210 -11.70 2.23 1.09
N VAL A 211 -11.85 2.01 -0.21
CA VAL A 211 -13.04 2.42 -0.98
C VAL A 211 -14.28 1.64 -0.53
N ASP A 212 -14.13 0.35 -0.21
CA ASP A 212 -15.23 -0.48 0.30
C ASP A 212 -15.76 0.01 1.65
N VAL A 213 -14.87 0.50 2.51
CA VAL A 213 -15.20 0.95 3.87
C VAL A 213 -15.64 2.42 3.89
N LEU A 214 -14.94 3.29 3.20
CA LEU A 214 -15.15 4.75 3.28
C LEU A 214 -15.94 5.32 2.10
N GLY A 215 -16.15 4.54 1.04
CA GLY A 215 -16.71 5.01 -0.22
C GLY A 215 -15.65 5.63 -1.14
N GLY A 216 -16.08 5.99 -2.35
CA GLY A 216 -15.23 6.65 -3.37
C GLY A 216 -15.33 8.18 -3.36
N GLY A 217 -14.92 8.79 -4.49
CA GLY A 217 -15.03 10.24 -4.70
C GLY A 217 -13.97 11.06 -3.96
N TRP A 218 -12.80 10.48 -3.74
CA TRP A 218 -11.68 11.16 -3.12
C TRP A 218 -10.92 11.99 -4.16
N ARG A 219 -10.57 13.21 -3.79
CA ARG A 219 -9.67 14.08 -4.53
C ARG A 219 -8.54 14.55 -3.62
N ARG A 220 -7.37 14.83 -4.18
CA ARG A 220 -6.24 15.36 -3.42
C ARG A 220 -6.61 16.73 -2.84
N GLY A 221 -6.37 16.92 -1.55
CA GLY A 221 -6.71 18.15 -0.84
C GLY A 221 -5.61 19.21 -0.97
N ALA A 222 -5.54 19.91 -2.11
CA ALA A 222 -4.56 20.98 -2.31
C ALA A 222 -4.72 22.14 -1.30
N ASP A 223 -5.94 22.38 -0.83
CA ASP A 223 -6.27 23.45 0.11
C ASP A 223 -6.37 22.96 1.57
N VAL A 224 -5.89 21.76 1.88
CA VAL A 224 -5.92 21.25 3.26
C VAL A 224 -4.66 21.70 3.98
N LEU A 225 -4.81 22.52 5.02
CA LEU A 225 -3.67 22.98 5.79
C LEU A 225 -3.16 21.83 6.67
N GLU A 226 -1.85 21.56 6.59
CA GLU A 226 -1.21 20.65 7.52
C GLU A 226 -1.34 21.24 8.93
N ALA A 227 -2.00 20.50 9.83
CA ALA A 227 -2.14 20.96 11.21
C ALA A 227 -0.76 21.22 11.81
N GLU A 228 -0.53 22.44 12.33
CA GLU A 228 0.71 22.84 12.99
C GLU A 228 0.96 21.94 14.21
N GLY A 229 1.75 20.89 14.02
CA GLY A 229 1.84 19.81 15.01
C GLY A 229 2.77 18.65 14.66
N GLY A 230 3.76 18.85 13.77
CA GLY A 230 5.10 18.24 13.85
C GLY A 230 5.29 16.71 13.90
N LEU A 231 4.29 15.86 13.67
CA LEU A 231 4.50 14.40 13.73
C LEU A 231 3.88 13.68 12.52
N LEU A 232 4.44 13.95 11.34
CA LEU A 232 4.20 13.34 10.02
C LEU A 232 3.41 14.25 9.06
N SER A 233 4.06 14.62 7.95
CA SER A 233 3.43 15.22 6.77
C SER A 233 2.47 14.19 6.17
N ARG A 234 1.18 14.37 6.42
CA ARG A 234 0.14 13.51 5.84
C ARG A 234 -0.28 14.05 4.50
N THR A 235 -0.35 13.18 3.50
CA THR A 235 -1.05 13.53 2.26
C THR A 235 -2.55 13.51 2.55
N TRP A 236 -3.20 14.67 2.44
CA TRP A 236 -4.64 14.78 2.67
C TRP A 236 -5.44 14.61 1.39
N PHE A 237 -6.52 13.85 1.51
CA PHE A 237 -7.55 13.67 0.50
C PHE A 237 -8.88 14.09 1.09
N VAL A 238 -9.79 14.56 0.23
CA VAL A 238 -11.11 15.03 0.61
C VAL A 238 -12.18 14.30 -0.20
N SER A 239 -13.29 13.95 0.44
CA SER A 239 -14.45 13.37 -0.21
C SER A 239 -15.72 14.19 0.03
N GLY A 240 -16.58 14.22 -0.99
CA GLY A 240 -17.89 14.88 -1.00
C GLY A 240 -17.88 16.33 -1.47
N GLU A 241 -19.04 16.79 -1.95
CA GLU A 241 -19.30 18.18 -2.32
C GLU A 241 -20.60 18.68 -1.66
N PRO A 242 -20.54 19.67 -0.74
CA PRO A 242 -19.32 20.27 -0.16
C PRO A 242 -18.47 19.23 0.59
N ALA A 243 -17.19 19.51 0.83
CA ALA A 243 -16.26 18.61 1.54
C ALA A 243 -16.87 18.05 2.84
N GLN A 244 -16.90 16.72 2.98
CA GLN A 244 -17.56 16.03 4.12
C GLN A 244 -16.61 15.21 4.99
N LEU A 245 -15.53 14.70 4.41
CA LEU A 245 -14.56 13.84 5.09
C LEU A 245 -13.16 14.11 4.56
N LEU A 246 -12.19 14.16 5.46
CA LEU A 246 -10.77 14.22 5.16
C LEU A 246 -10.12 12.88 5.51
N LEU A 247 -9.24 12.41 4.63
CA LEU A 247 -8.39 11.24 4.82
C LEU A 247 -6.94 11.69 4.73
N GLY A 248 -6.22 11.67 5.86
CA GLY A 248 -4.80 11.98 5.93
C GLY A 248 -4.00 10.69 5.96
N VAL A 249 -3.07 10.53 5.04
CA VAL A 249 -2.33 9.28 4.87
C VAL A 249 -0.84 9.50 5.15
N ASP A 250 -0.24 8.62 5.94
CA ASP A 250 1.21 8.52 6.13
C ASP A 250 1.70 7.07 5.97
N GLN A 251 3.00 6.84 6.16
CA GLN A 251 3.66 5.54 5.94
C GLN A 251 3.16 4.41 6.84
N SER A 252 2.54 4.72 7.98
CA SER A 252 2.26 3.73 9.03
C SER A 252 0.83 3.77 9.54
N SER A 253 0.08 4.83 9.23
CA SER A 253 -1.24 5.08 9.75
C SER A 253 -2.04 5.95 8.80
N PHE A 254 -3.34 6.04 9.06
CA PHE A 254 -4.20 7.02 8.41
C PHE A 254 -5.04 7.76 9.45
N ALA A 255 -5.46 8.96 9.10
CA ALA A 255 -6.30 9.81 9.92
C ALA A 255 -7.60 10.08 9.17
N LEU A 256 -8.73 9.91 9.85
CA LEU A 256 -10.01 10.43 9.42
C LEU A 256 -10.32 11.72 10.18
N ALA A 257 -10.74 12.75 9.47
CA ALA A 257 -11.06 14.03 10.09
C ALA A 257 -12.27 14.68 9.44
N ARG A 258 -12.94 15.54 10.19
CA ARG A 258 -13.96 16.43 9.65
C ARG A 258 -13.29 17.66 9.02
N PRO A 259 -13.67 18.08 7.81
CA PRO A 259 -13.20 19.33 7.23
C PRO A 259 -13.84 20.53 7.94
N GLU A 260 -13.02 21.44 8.45
CA GLU A 260 -13.43 22.76 8.93
C GLU A 260 -12.76 23.83 8.08
N GLY A 261 -13.54 24.64 7.35
CA GLY A 261 -12.93 25.70 6.57
C GLY A 261 -12.53 26.91 7.42
N ARG A 262 -11.38 27.48 7.07
CA ARG A 262 -10.84 28.72 7.65
C ARG A 262 -10.32 29.62 6.54
N TRP A 263 -10.09 30.87 6.89
CA TRP A 263 -9.41 31.83 6.05
C TRP A 263 -8.00 32.01 6.59
N GLU A 264 -7.01 31.65 5.79
CA GLU A 264 -5.59 31.86 6.10
C GLU A 264 -4.93 32.58 4.91
N ASP A 265 -4.23 33.68 5.20
CA ASP A 265 -3.60 34.54 4.18
C ASP A 265 -4.52 34.89 2.99
N HIS A 266 -5.78 35.22 3.30
CA HIS A 266 -6.83 35.54 2.31
C HIS A 266 -7.19 34.39 1.36
N ARG A 267 -6.90 33.15 1.75
CA ARG A 267 -7.28 31.95 1.00
C ARG A 267 -8.17 31.05 1.85
N PRO A 268 -9.20 30.45 1.26
CA PRO A 268 -10.00 29.44 1.93
C PRO A 268 -9.17 28.16 2.05
N VAL A 269 -9.06 27.63 3.27
CA VAL A 269 -8.30 26.41 3.57
C VAL A 269 -9.14 25.48 4.43
N LEU A 270 -8.94 24.17 4.28
CA LEU A 270 -9.60 23.15 5.08
C LEU A 270 -8.66 22.70 6.21
N HIS A 271 -9.11 22.80 7.45
CA HIS A 271 -8.44 22.27 8.61
C HIS A 271 -9.06 20.92 9.01
N PRO A 272 -8.23 19.91 9.28
CA PRO A 272 -8.69 18.66 9.86
C PRO A 272 -9.03 18.85 11.34
N VAL A 273 -10.31 18.75 11.70
CA VAL A 273 -10.80 18.76 13.08
C VAL A 273 -11.44 17.42 13.45
N ASP A 274 -11.60 17.17 14.75
CA ASP A 274 -12.14 15.92 15.28
C ASP A 274 -11.37 14.69 14.73
N GLN A 275 -10.04 14.78 14.70
CA GLN A 275 -9.18 13.79 14.04
C GLN A 275 -9.17 12.45 14.78
N HIS A 276 -9.26 11.37 14.02
CA HIS A 276 -9.12 9.99 14.47
C HIS A 276 -7.98 9.33 13.71
N VAL A 277 -6.84 9.13 14.39
CA VAL A 277 -5.70 8.39 13.85
C VAL A 277 -5.94 6.90 14.09
N LEU A 278 -5.80 6.11 13.03
CA LEU A 278 -6.10 4.69 12.96
C LEU A 278 -4.90 3.96 12.35
N ASP A 279 -4.67 2.73 12.81
CA ASP A 279 -3.64 1.87 12.23
C ASP A 279 -4.18 1.27 10.92
N LEU A 280 -3.30 1.04 9.95
CA LEU A 280 -3.67 0.40 8.69
C LEU A 280 -4.34 -0.96 8.89
N THR A 281 -3.91 -1.70 9.91
CA THR A 281 -4.52 -2.98 10.30
C THR A 281 -5.96 -2.84 10.78
N ASP A 282 -6.39 -1.68 11.27
CA ASP A 282 -7.78 -1.45 11.69
C ASP A 282 -8.75 -1.50 10.52
N LEU A 283 -8.32 -1.07 9.33
CA LEU A 283 -9.12 -1.15 8.11
C LEU A 283 -9.42 -2.61 7.73
N LEU A 284 -8.46 -3.51 7.96
CA LEU A 284 -8.56 -4.93 7.62
C LEU A 284 -9.28 -5.74 8.71
N VAL A 285 -8.96 -5.48 9.98
CA VAL A 285 -9.44 -6.27 11.12
C VAL A 285 -10.78 -5.77 11.65
N ARG A 286 -11.02 -4.45 11.58
CA ARG A 286 -12.20 -3.77 12.16
C ARG A 286 -12.85 -2.79 11.19
N PRO A 287 -13.16 -3.19 9.93
CA PRO A 287 -13.72 -2.28 8.92
C PRO A 287 -15.02 -1.59 9.36
N ALA A 288 -15.85 -2.28 10.15
CA ALA A 288 -17.09 -1.73 10.68
C ALA A 288 -16.88 -0.58 11.67
N GLU A 289 -15.81 -0.62 12.48
CA GLU A 289 -15.47 0.47 13.41
C GLU A 289 -14.95 1.69 12.64
N VAL A 290 -14.10 1.46 11.64
CA VAL A 290 -13.61 2.52 10.75
C VAL A 290 -14.76 3.19 10.00
N ALA A 291 -15.68 2.41 9.43
CA ALA A 291 -16.88 2.92 8.78
C ALA A 291 -17.77 3.73 9.75
N ALA A 292 -17.90 3.30 11.00
CA ALA A 292 -18.68 4.02 12.00
C ALA A 292 -18.07 5.38 12.35
N VAL A 293 -16.74 5.46 12.47
CA VAL A 293 -16.02 6.74 12.66
C VAL A 293 -16.25 7.67 11.47
N ALA A 294 -16.06 7.16 10.25
CA ALA A 294 -16.30 7.93 9.02
C ALA A 294 -17.74 8.44 8.95
N ALA A 295 -18.73 7.59 9.24
CA ALA A 295 -20.14 7.95 9.23
C ALA A 295 -20.48 9.04 10.26
N ALA A 296 -19.87 9.00 11.45
CA ALA A 296 -20.04 10.03 12.47
C ALA A 296 -19.49 11.39 12.02
N LEU A 297 -18.28 11.41 11.46
CA LEU A 297 -17.65 12.62 10.93
C LEU A 297 -18.46 13.22 9.77
N VAL A 298 -18.88 12.39 8.81
CA VAL A 298 -19.74 12.79 7.69
C VAL A 298 -21.09 13.30 8.18
N GLY A 299 -21.69 12.66 9.19
CA GLY A 299 -22.93 13.10 9.81
C GLY A 299 -22.81 14.50 10.41
N ALA A 300 -21.72 14.77 11.12
CA ALA A 300 -21.43 16.09 11.67
C ALA A 300 -21.20 17.14 10.57
N SER A 301 -20.45 16.80 9.51
CA SER A 301 -20.24 17.68 8.35
C SER A 301 -21.55 18.04 7.65
N ARG A 302 -22.41 17.05 7.40
CA ARG A 302 -23.73 17.26 6.76
C ARG A 302 -24.66 18.11 7.61
N ALA A 303 -24.62 17.98 8.93
CA ALA A 303 -25.38 18.82 9.83
C ALA A 303 -24.95 20.30 9.77
N ALA A 304 -23.73 20.58 9.34
CA ALA A 304 -23.20 21.93 9.14
C ALA A 304 -23.41 22.47 7.71
N VAL A 305 -24.03 21.70 6.80
CA VAL A 305 -24.33 22.18 5.44
C VAL A 305 -25.53 23.12 5.48
N ARG A 306 -25.45 24.21 4.72
CA ARG A 306 -26.52 25.18 4.52
C ARG A 306 -26.87 25.31 3.04
N TRP A 307 -28.04 25.90 2.78
CA TRP A 307 -28.53 26.13 1.43
C TRP A 307 -28.40 27.60 1.06
N CYS A 308 -27.72 27.92 -0.04
CA CYS A 308 -27.63 29.28 -0.54
C CYS A 308 -28.92 29.66 -1.30
N VAL A 309 -29.54 30.79 -0.94
CA VAL A 309 -30.80 31.24 -1.56
C VAL A 309 -30.62 31.74 -3.00
N LEU A 310 -29.40 32.18 -3.35
CA LEU A 310 -29.07 32.71 -4.67
C LEU A 310 -28.72 31.59 -5.66
N CYS A 311 -27.64 30.85 -5.44
CA CYS A 311 -27.24 29.77 -6.35
C CYS A 311 -28.02 28.46 -6.18
N ARG A 312 -28.84 28.32 -5.12
CA ARG A 312 -29.63 27.12 -4.83
C ARG A 312 -28.76 25.84 -4.75
N ARG A 313 -27.56 25.97 -4.19
CA ARG A 313 -26.63 24.86 -3.92
C ARG A 313 -26.39 24.67 -2.43
N GLN A 314 -26.06 23.45 -2.05
CA GLN A 314 -25.56 23.12 -0.72
C GLN A 314 -24.13 23.66 -0.57
N ARG A 315 -23.87 24.34 0.54
CA ARG A 315 -22.56 24.92 0.87
C ARG A 315 -22.21 24.59 2.31
N SER A 316 -20.93 24.48 2.61
CA SER A 316 -20.49 24.37 4.00
C SER A 316 -20.86 25.65 4.76
N ALA A 317 -21.21 25.54 6.05
CA ALA A 317 -21.58 26.71 6.87
C ALA A 317 -20.53 27.82 6.89
N TRP A 318 -19.24 27.48 6.74
CA TRP A 318 -18.16 28.46 6.74
C TRP A 318 -18.05 29.24 5.43
N HIS A 319 -18.65 28.76 4.33
CA HIS A 319 -18.77 29.47 3.05
C HIS A 319 -20.00 30.38 2.99
N MET A 320 -20.70 30.59 4.12
CA MET A 320 -21.98 31.26 4.18
C MET A 320 -21.92 32.48 5.10
N ASP A 321 -22.50 33.59 4.64
CA ASP A 321 -22.86 34.74 5.48
C ASP A 321 -24.39 34.90 5.44
N GLY A 322 -25.03 34.58 6.57
CA GLY A 322 -26.48 34.42 6.62
C GLY A 322 -26.97 33.27 5.72
N ASP A 323 -27.78 33.63 4.71
CA ASP A 323 -28.43 32.72 3.77
C ASP A 323 -27.77 32.72 2.37
N GLU A 324 -26.67 33.47 2.20
CA GLU A 324 -25.95 33.64 0.94
C GLU A 324 -24.53 33.10 1.07
N CYS A 325 -24.02 32.46 0.02
CA CYS A 325 -22.63 31.97 0.02
C CYS A 325 -21.65 33.07 -0.40
N HIS A 326 -20.39 32.95 0.03
CA HIS A 326 -19.33 33.90 -0.28
C HIS A 326 -19.22 34.16 -1.79
N ASP A 327 -19.24 33.12 -2.63
CA ASP A 327 -19.22 33.27 -4.11
C ASP A 327 -20.34 34.19 -4.63
N CYS A 328 -21.58 33.95 -4.21
CA CYS A 328 -22.74 34.72 -4.68
C CYS A 328 -22.72 36.15 -4.14
N MET A 329 -22.22 36.36 -2.93
CA MET A 329 -22.07 37.71 -2.39
C MET A 329 -20.96 38.48 -3.12
N SER A 330 -19.85 37.82 -3.46
CA SER A 330 -18.81 38.41 -4.30
C SER A 330 -19.37 38.81 -5.66
N GLU A 331 -20.10 37.91 -6.31
CA GLU A 331 -20.67 38.15 -7.64
C GLU A 331 -21.79 39.21 -7.65
N HIS A 332 -22.77 39.10 -6.76
CA HIS A 332 -23.97 39.93 -6.81
C HIS A 332 -23.91 41.19 -5.94
N ARG A 333 -23.03 41.23 -4.93
CA ARG A 333 -22.91 42.36 -3.99
C ARG A 333 -21.53 43.03 -4.03
N GLY A 334 -20.57 42.48 -4.76
CA GLY A 334 -19.21 43.03 -4.82
C GLY A 334 -18.45 42.98 -3.50
N THR A 335 -18.81 42.04 -2.61
CA THR A 335 -18.10 41.83 -1.33
C THR A 335 -16.85 40.98 -1.56
N VAL A 336 -15.71 41.33 -0.97
CA VAL A 336 -14.47 40.55 -1.09
C VAL A 336 -14.24 39.84 0.25
N PHE A 337 -14.03 38.53 0.20
CA PHE A 337 -13.77 37.66 1.36
C PHE A 337 -12.30 37.28 1.46
#